data_AF-A0A4U7AY61-F1
#
_entry.id   AF-A0A4U7AY61-F1
#
_cell.length_a   1.000
_cell.length_b   1.000
_cell.length_c   1.000
_cell.angle_alpha   90.00
_cell.angle_beta   90.00
_cell.angle_gamma   90.00
#
_symmetry.space_group_name_H-M   'P 1'
#
loop_
_entity.id
_entity.type
_entity.pdbx_description
1 polymer ?
#
loop_
_entity_poly.entity_id
_entity_poly.type
_entity_poly.pdbx_seq_one_letter_code
_entity_poly.pdbx_strand_id
1 'polypeptide(L)'
;MASRRSKRKHDDSAEQQKNTEEGEDDSVDLSKSVLGGMKGGWRLNGDEDKDQGIETSKLPFGEKFIICQRYKGPPDSQAGNDPTLIFTHGAGGGIANPATTEFAKGYASESPVLCFQGTMNLQNRVKCFKTVLEDSQGVTALGGRSMGARAATITATEHADIIQCLVLVSFPLTSERGGDSREDILLNIPEHIDVLFVIGDGDKMCHLGNLRRVRQRMKATSWSVVVEGADHSMSLKDKRGVSAMRAKTGQIAAQWRSQRDDNNNEAIVSWNGETSEVEVSDWRRGPIQSRASRGASDKDRQDEPQPPRKRQRKKP
;
A
#
# COMPACT_ATOMS: atom_id res chain seq x y z
N MET A 1 -26.94 -65.77 24.58
CA MET A 1 -26.81 -67.19 24.19
C MET A 1 -27.12 -67.33 22.71
N ALA A 2 -26.38 -68.21 22.00
CA ALA A 2 -26.40 -68.51 20.55
C ALA A 2 -25.91 -67.36 19.63
N SER A 3 -24.74 -67.36 18.98
CA SER A 3 -23.94 -68.35 18.22
C SER A 3 -24.38 -68.59 16.77
N ARG A 4 -23.40 -68.45 15.87
CA ARG A 4 -23.31 -68.86 14.44
C ARG A 4 -23.94 -67.88 13.42
N ARG A 5 -23.38 -67.65 12.22
CA ARG A 5 -22.33 -68.35 11.47
C ARG A 5 -21.76 -67.47 10.36
N SER A 6 -20.54 -67.83 9.97
CA SER A 6 -19.67 -67.33 8.90
C SER A 6 -20.21 -67.49 7.47
N LYS A 7 -19.83 -66.48 6.64
CA LYS A 7 -19.48 -66.44 5.19
C LYS A 7 -20.12 -67.44 4.22
N ARG A 8 -20.67 -66.89 3.13
CA ARG A 8 -20.50 -67.40 1.75
C ARG A 8 -20.52 -66.26 0.73
N LYS A 9 -19.70 -66.44 -0.31
CA LYS A 9 -19.50 -65.61 -1.51
C LYS A 9 -20.75 -65.55 -2.38
N HIS A 10 -20.90 -64.47 -3.15
CA HIS A 10 -21.52 -64.49 -4.46
C HIS A 10 -20.90 -63.39 -5.34
N ASP A 11 -20.24 -63.80 -6.43
CA ASP A 11 -20.23 -63.04 -7.68
C ASP A 11 -21.66 -63.05 -8.23
N ASP A 12 -22.18 -61.93 -8.72
CA ASP A 12 -22.36 -61.72 -10.16
C ASP A 12 -23.00 -60.36 -10.50
N SER A 13 -22.45 -59.74 -11.54
CA SER A 13 -23.08 -58.87 -12.54
C SER A 13 -23.83 -57.58 -12.12
N ALA A 14 -23.29 -56.42 -12.52
CA ALA A 14 -24.01 -55.41 -13.32
C ALA A 14 -23.05 -54.28 -13.72
N GLU A 15 -22.62 -54.28 -14.98
CA GLU A 15 -22.07 -53.09 -15.63
C GLU A 15 -23.13 -51.99 -15.64
N GLN A 16 -22.85 -50.88 -14.95
CA GLN A 16 -23.43 -49.59 -15.25
C GLN A 16 -22.33 -48.68 -15.72
N GLN A 17 -22.29 -48.48 -17.04
CA GLN A 17 -21.61 -47.37 -17.69
C GLN A 17 -22.08 -46.07 -17.04
N LYS A 18 -21.24 -45.52 -16.15
CA LYS A 18 -21.41 -44.17 -15.66
C LYS A 18 -20.67 -43.27 -16.65
N ASN A 19 -21.43 -42.67 -17.57
CA ASN A 19 -20.95 -41.60 -18.42
C ASN A 19 -20.24 -40.56 -17.52
N THR A 20 -18.93 -40.48 -17.70
CA THR A 20 -18.10 -39.35 -17.30
C THR A 20 -18.50 -38.17 -18.17
N GLU A 21 -19.44 -37.37 -17.69
CA GLU A 21 -19.42 -35.94 -17.99
C GLU A 21 -18.29 -35.35 -17.14
N GLU A 22 -17.08 -35.40 -17.68
CA GLU A 22 -16.02 -34.48 -17.31
C GLU A 22 -16.50 -33.08 -17.73
N GLY A 23 -17.16 -32.39 -16.81
CA GLY A 23 -17.23 -30.94 -16.91
C GLY A 23 -15.79 -30.44 -16.85
N GLU A 24 -15.31 -29.84 -17.94
CA GLU A 24 -14.11 -29.02 -17.90
C GLU A 24 -14.26 -28.05 -16.73
N ASP A 25 -13.48 -28.27 -15.68
CA ASP A 25 -13.32 -27.29 -14.62
C ASP A 25 -12.60 -26.11 -15.25
N ASP A 26 -13.37 -25.15 -15.78
CA ASP A 26 -12.94 -23.83 -16.27
C ASP A 26 -12.26 -22.98 -15.18
N SER A 27 -11.82 -23.60 -14.07
CA SER A 27 -11.11 -22.91 -13.01
C SER A 27 -9.73 -22.47 -13.51
N VAL A 28 -9.48 -21.16 -13.42
CA VAL A 28 -8.18 -20.56 -13.73
C VAL A 28 -7.06 -21.32 -13.03
N ASP A 29 -6.05 -21.74 -13.80
CA ASP A 29 -4.81 -22.28 -13.25
C ASP A 29 -4.02 -21.18 -12.52
N LEU A 30 -4.37 -20.96 -11.24
CA LEU A 30 -3.69 -20.00 -10.37
C LEU A 30 -2.27 -20.44 -9.99
N SER A 31 -1.84 -21.66 -10.32
CA SER A 31 -0.44 -22.07 -10.11
C SER A 31 0.53 -21.19 -10.91
N LYS A 32 0.07 -20.64 -12.04
CA LYS A 32 0.79 -19.69 -12.88
C LYS A 32 0.62 -18.23 -12.44
N SER A 33 -0.15 -17.93 -11.40
CA SER A 33 -0.16 -16.58 -10.83
C SER A 33 1.16 -16.29 -10.11
N VAL A 34 1.63 -15.04 -10.13
CA VAL A 34 2.83 -14.63 -9.36
C VAL A 34 2.71 -14.84 -7.84
N LEU A 35 1.49 -14.99 -7.30
CA LEU A 35 1.28 -15.36 -5.89
C LEU A 35 1.25 -16.88 -5.61
N GLY A 36 1.31 -17.72 -6.67
CA GLY A 36 1.13 -19.17 -6.57
C GLY A 36 -0.32 -19.55 -6.27
N GLY A 37 -0.71 -20.78 -6.61
CA GLY A 37 -2.10 -21.28 -6.61
C GLY A 37 -2.84 -21.35 -5.27
N MET A 38 -2.43 -20.56 -4.28
CA MET A 38 -3.11 -20.41 -3.00
C MET A 38 -4.44 -19.68 -3.19
N LYS A 39 -5.55 -20.40 -3.06
CA LYS A 39 -6.91 -19.82 -3.01
C LYS A 39 -7.18 -19.15 -1.66
N GLY A 40 -7.98 -18.08 -1.66
CA GLY A 40 -8.47 -17.41 -0.46
C GLY A 40 -7.66 -16.19 0.02
N GLY A 41 -8.20 -15.52 1.03
CA GLY A 41 -7.77 -14.19 1.48
C GLY A 41 -8.21 -13.10 0.52
N TRP A 42 -7.50 -11.99 0.54
CA TRP A 42 -7.81 -10.80 -0.24
C TRP A 42 -7.21 -10.84 -1.67
N ARG A 43 -7.13 -12.02 -2.27
CA ARG A 43 -6.54 -12.28 -3.58
C ARG A 43 -7.62 -12.41 -4.65
N LEU A 44 -7.31 -11.93 -5.83
CA LEU A 44 -8.12 -12.12 -7.04
C LEU A 44 -7.65 -13.34 -7.82
N ASN A 45 -8.56 -13.92 -8.61
CA ASN A 45 -8.28 -15.02 -9.52
C ASN A 45 -8.14 -14.57 -10.99
N GLY A 46 -8.59 -13.35 -11.31
CA GLY A 46 -8.47 -12.75 -12.62
C GLY A 46 -9.70 -12.93 -13.53
N ASP A 47 -10.76 -13.55 -13.02
CA ASP A 47 -12.03 -13.81 -13.72
C ASP A 47 -13.20 -13.06 -13.06
N GLU A 48 -12.90 -12.02 -12.30
CA GLU A 48 -13.92 -11.18 -11.68
C GLU A 48 -14.82 -10.57 -12.75
N ASP A 49 -16.13 -10.61 -12.52
CA ASP A 49 -17.13 -9.98 -13.38
C ASP A 49 -16.78 -8.51 -13.62
N LYS A 50 -17.09 -8.03 -14.82
CA LYS A 50 -16.93 -6.61 -15.17
C LYS A 50 -17.91 -5.78 -14.34
N ASP A 51 -17.43 -5.23 -13.25
CA ASP A 51 -18.12 -4.17 -12.51
C ASP A 51 -18.07 -2.87 -13.33
N GLN A 52 -19.10 -2.04 -13.23
CA GLN A 52 -19.14 -0.75 -13.90
C GLN A 52 -18.02 0.14 -13.34
N GLY A 53 -16.92 0.23 -14.08
CA GLY A 53 -15.75 1.05 -13.72
C GLY A 53 -14.53 0.28 -13.22
N ILE A 54 -14.57 -1.06 -13.12
CA ILE A 54 -13.41 -1.88 -12.77
C ILE A 54 -13.16 -2.93 -13.86
N GLU A 55 -11.96 -2.96 -14.42
CA GLU A 55 -11.53 -3.95 -15.41
C GLU A 55 -10.39 -4.80 -14.85
N THR A 56 -10.60 -6.11 -14.79
CA THR A 56 -9.55 -7.06 -14.41
C THR A 56 -8.84 -7.59 -15.66
N SER A 57 -7.51 -7.70 -15.60
CA SER A 57 -6.70 -8.28 -16.67
C SER A 57 -5.54 -9.11 -16.13
N LYS A 58 -4.98 -9.97 -16.98
CA LYS A 58 -3.81 -10.81 -16.70
C LYS A 58 -2.65 -10.32 -17.57
N LEU A 59 -1.58 -9.86 -16.93
CA LEU A 59 -0.37 -9.40 -17.59
C LEU A 59 0.70 -10.51 -17.57
N PRO A 60 1.31 -10.89 -18.71
CA PRO A 60 2.38 -11.88 -18.74
C PRO A 60 3.58 -11.50 -17.87
N PHE A 61 4.18 -12.48 -17.18
CA PHE A 61 5.36 -12.32 -16.32
C PHE A 61 6.21 -13.60 -16.38
N GLY A 62 7.02 -13.74 -17.43
CA GLY A 62 7.72 -14.98 -17.73
C GLY A 62 6.72 -16.11 -17.99
N GLU A 63 6.90 -17.25 -17.32
CA GLU A 63 5.94 -18.38 -17.36
C GLU A 63 4.69 -18.17 -16.48
N LYS A 64 4.63 -17.02 -15.78
CA LYS A 64 3.56 -16.65 -14.86
C LYS A 64 2.77 -15.46 -15.40
N PHE A 65 1.75 -15.04 -14.65
CA PHE A 65 1.01 -13.82 -14.91
C PHE A 65 0.73 -13.01 -13.63
N ILE A 66 0.60 -11.70 -13.81
CA ILE A 66 0.23 -10.72 -12.79
C ILE A 66 -1.24 -10.36 -13.00
N ILE A 67 -2.05 -10.45 -11.95
CA ILE A 67 -3.44 -9.97 -12.00
C ILE A 67 -3.46 -8.47 -11.73
N CYS A 68 -4.09 -7.72 -12.61
CA CYS A 68 -4.25 -6.28 -12.52
C CYS A 68 -5.74 -5.91 -12.49
N GLN A 69 -6.08 -4.83 -11.78
CA GLN A 69 -7.39 -4.20 -11.81
C GLN A 69 -7.24 -2.72 -12.12
N ARG A 70 -7.85 -2.28 -13.22
CA ARG A 70 -7.95 -0.88 -13.58
C ARG A 70 -9.26 -0.32 -13.04
N TYR A 71 -9.17 0.72 -12.23
CA TYR A 71 -10.30 1.51 -11.77
C TYR A 71 -10.40 2.75 -12.66
N LYS A 72 -11.51 2.89 -13.37
CA LYS A 72 -11.75 4.01 -14.29
C LYS A 72 -11.99 5.29 -13.50
N GLY A 73 -11.43 6.39 -14.01
CA GLY A 73 -11.72 7.73 -13.50
C GLY A 73 -13.10 8.24 -13.96
N PRO A 74 -13.45 9.48 -13.59
CA PRO A 74 -14.63 10.15 -14.14
C PRO A 74 -14.57 10.22 -15.68
N PRO A 75 -15.71 10.12 -16.39
CA PRO A 75 -15.75 10.18 -17.86
C PRO A 75 -15.10 11.44 -18.45
N ASP A 76 -15.21 12.56 -17.72
CA ASP A 76 -14.70 13.87 -18.14
C ASP A 76 -13.26 14.14 -17.67
N SER A 77 -12.55 13.13 -17.14
CA SER A 77 -11.17 13.32 -16.71
C SER A 77 -10.25 13.54 -17.92
N GLN A 78 -9.37 14.54 -17.83
CA GLN A 78 -8.40 14.87 -18.88
C GLN A 78 -7.41 13.73 -19.17
N ALA A 79 -7.28 12.77 -18.25
CA ALA A 79 -6.42 11.59 -18.40
C ALA A 79 -7.03 10.49 -19.29
N GLY A 80 -8.29 10.63 -19.72
CA GLY A 80 -9.00 9.57 -20.42
C GLY A 80 -9.16 8.31 -19.55
N ASN A 81 -9.05 7.14 -20.18
CA ASN A 81 -9.16 5.84 -19.49
C ASN A 81 -7.80 5.27 -19.05
N ASP A 82 -6.70 5.96 -19.34
CA ASP A 82 -5.37 5.47 -19.03
C ASP A 82 -5.03 5.73 -17.56
N PRO A 83 -4.39 4.76 -16.88
CA PRO A 83 -4.03 4.93 -15.48
C PRO A 83 -3.09 6.10 -15.31
N THR A 84 -3.30 6.83 -14.23
CA THR A 84 -2.43 7.94 -13.82
C THR A 84 -1.56 7.59 -12.62
N LEU A 85 -1.82 6.43 -12.03
CA LEU A 85 -1.10 5.84 -10.92
C LEU A 85 -1.09 4.32 -11.10
N ILE A 86 0.07 3.70 -10.94
CA ILE A 86 0.16 2.26 -10.66
C ILE A 86 0.31 2.08 -9.15
N PHE A 87 -0.56 1.27 -8.55
CA PHE A 87 -0.61 1.04 -7.12
C PHE A 87 -0.53 -0.45 -6.77
N THR A 88 0.14 -0.81 -5.68
CA THR A 88 0.09 -2.21 -5.19
C THR A 88 -0.07 -2.31 -3.67
N HIS A 89 -0.64 -3.44 -3.27
CA HIS A 89 -0.99 -3.75 -1.89
C HIS A 89 0.21 -3.98 -0.97
N GLY A 90 -0.06 -4.11 0.33
CA GLY A 90 0.94 -4.47 1.35
C GLY A 90 1.14 -5.97 1.55
N ALA A 91 1.90 -6.34 2.57
CA ALA A 91 2.10 -7.75 2.93
C ALA A 91 0.76 -8.45 3.26
N GLY A 92 0.54 -9.64 2.69
CA GLY A 92 -0.60 -10.52 2.99
C GLY A 92 -1.92 -10.14 2.31
N GLY A 93 -1.94 -9.05 1.54
CA GLY A 93 -3.19 -8.37 1.20
C GLY A 93 -3.80 -8.62 -0.18
N GLY A 94 -3.09 -9.07 -1.22
CA GLY A 94 -3.64 -9.02 -2.59
C GLY A 94 -4.28 -7.65 -2.94
N ILE A 95 -4.88 -7.53 -4.12
CA ILE A 95 -5.54 -6.26 -4.50
C ILE A 95 -7.01 -6.18 -4.07
N ALA A 96 -7.60 -7.28 -3.58
CA ALA A 96 -8.96 -7.28 -3.04
C ALA A 96 -9.03 -6.80 -1.57
N ASN A 97 -7.89 -6.48 -0.93
CA ASN A 97 -7.89 -6.01 0.44
C ASN A 97 -8.70 -4.72 0.56
N PRO A 98 -9.58 -4.56 1.57
CA PRO A 98 -10.39 -3.36 1.71
C PRO A 98 -9.55 -2.09 1.73
N ALA A 99 -8.39 -2.09 2.38
CA ALA A 99 -7.54 -0.91 2.38
C ALA A 99 -6.91 -0.57 1.03
N THR A 100 -6.74 -1.55 0.14
CA THR A 100 -6.30 -1.32 -1.24
C THR A 100 -7.48 -0.90 -2.12
N THR A 101 -8.60 -1.63 -2.05
CA THR A 101 -9.78 -1.39 -2.89
C THR A 101 -10.46 -0.07 -2.55
N GLU A 102 -10.63 0.25 -1.27
CA GLU A 102 -11.27 1.50 -0.82
C GLU A 102 -10.40 2.70 -1.18
N PHE A 103 -9.08 2.61 -1.00
CA PHE A 103 -8.14 3.63 -1.49
C PHE A 103 -8.24 3.80 -3.01
N ALA A 104 -8.22 2.70 -3.77
CA ALA A 104 -8.30 2.74 -5.23
C ALA A 104 -9.62 3.35 -5.72
N LYS A 105 -10.76 2.99 -5.10
CA LYS A 105 -12.07 3.60 -5.39
C LYS A 105 -12.10 5.10 -5.10
N GLY A 106 -11.51 5.51 -3.97
CA GLY A 106 -11.36 6.92 -3.63
C GLY A 106 -10.48 7.68 -4.62
N TYR A 107 -9.38 7.07 -5.06
CA TYR A 107 -8.53 7.66 -6.09
C TYR A 107 -9.27 7.78 -7.43
N ALA A 108 -9.99 6.72 -7.81
CA ALA A 108 -10.79 6.62 -9.03
C ALA A 108 -11.97 7.60 -9.09
N SER A 109 -12.42 8.16 -7.97
CA SER A 109 -13.42 9.23 -8.01
C SER A 109 -12.89 10.53 -8.62
N GLU A 110 -11.57 10.66 -8.78
CA GLU A 110 -10.90 11.84 -9.35
C GLU A 110 -10.06 11.49 -10.57
N SER A 111 -9.45 10.30 -10.62
CA SER A 111 -8.48 9.94 -11.66
C SER A 111 -8.29 8.43 -11.79
N PRO A 112 -8.02 7.87 -12.99
CA PRO A 112 -7.86 6.42 -13.16
C PRO A 112 -6.62 5.86 -12.44
N VAL A 113 -6.72 4.65 -11.88
CA VAL A 113 -5.63 3.93 -11.19
C VAL A 113 -5.57 2.47 -11.60
N LEU A 114 -4.36 1.94 -11.78
CA LEU A 114 -4.09 0.53 -12.03
C LEU A 114 -3.52 -0.13 -10.78
N CYS A 115 -4.26 -1.07 -10.20
CA CYS A 115 -3.81 -1.88 -9.08
C CYS A 115 -3.26 -3.22 -9.57
N PHE A 116 -2.14 -3.71 -9.04
CA PHE A 116 -1.65 -5.05 -9.40
C PHE A 116 -1.35 -5.94 -8.18
N GLN A 117 -1.59 -7.24 -8.34
CA GLN A 117 -1.39 -8.27 -7.33
C GLN A 117 0.07 -8.76 -7.34
N GLY A 118 0.91 -8.12 -6.51
CA GLY A 118 2.34 -8.39 -6.43
C GLY A 118 2.73 -9.52 -5.46
N THR A 119 3.92 -10.09 -5.65
CA THR A 119 4.44 -11.19 -4.80
C THR A 119 4.78 -10.76 -3.38
N MET A 120 4.81 -11.69 -2.43
CA MET A 120 5.23 -11.42 -1.04
C MET A 120 6.73 -11.22 -0.85
N ASN A 121 7.53 -11.39 -1.91
CA ASN A 121 8.96 -11.12 -1.92
C ASN A 121 9.18 -9.72 -2.50
N LEU A 122 9.87 -8.84 -1.77
CA LEU A 122 10.07 -7.46 -2.19
C LEU A 122 10.76 -7.34 -3.55
N GLN A 123 11.83 -8.11 -3.78
CA GLN A 123 12.60 -8.04 -5.03
C GLN A 123 11.76 -8.51 -6.23
N ASN A 124 11.02 -9.60 -6.08
CA ASN A 124 10.10 -10.04 -7.13
C ASN A 124 8.91 -9.09 -7.29
N ARG A 125 8.46 -8.42 -6.23
CA ARG A 125 7.42 -7.38 -6.33
C ARG A 125 7.92 -6.16 -7.11
N VAL A 126 9.17 -5.74 -6.92
CA VAL A 126 9.81 -4.70 -7.76
C VAL A 126 9.83 -5.12 -9.22
N LYS A 127 10.19 -6.38 -9.52
CA LYS A 127 10.12 -6.92 -10.90
C LYS A 127 8.70 -6.88 -11.47
N CYS A 128 7.68 -7.29 -10.70
CA CYS A 128 6.28 -7.18 -11.13
C CYS A 128 5.90 -5.72 -11.42
N PHE A 129 6.33 -4.79 -10.57
CA PHE A 129 6.07 -3.36 -10.75
C PHE A 129 6.65 -2.85 -12.07
N LYS A 130 7.90 -3.22 -12.39
CA LYS A 130 8.54 -2.87 -13.66
C LYS A 130 7.76 -3.39 -14.86
N THR A 131 7.37 -4.66 -14.83
CA THR A 131 6.58 -5.26 -15.92
C THR A 131 5.25 -4.52 -16.11
N VAL A 132 4.57 -4.15 -15.02
CA VAL A 132 3.31 -3.37 -15.11
C VAL A 132 3.56 -1.96 -15.63
N LEU A 133 4.66 -1.32 -15.22
CA LEU A 133 5.05 0.02 -15.70
C LEU A 133 5.37 0.01 -17.20
N GLU A 134 6.11 -0.99 -17.67
CA GLU A 134 6.46 -1.17 -19.08
C GLU A 134 5.23 -1.40 -19.98
N ASP A 135 4.20 -2.07 -19.45
CA ASP A 135 2.92 -2.28 -20.15
C ASP A 135 1.99 -1.04 -20.08
N SER A 136 2.21 -0.14 -19.13
CA SER A 136 1.35 1.03 -18.90
C SER A 136 1.96 2.29 -19.50
N GLN A 137 1.54 2.63 -20.72
CA GLN A 137 2.00 3.84 -21.40
C GLN A 137 1.59 5.11 -20.65
N GLY A 138 2.51 6.08 -20.55
CA GLY A 138 2.23 7.43 -20.04
C GLY A 138 2.09 7.56 -18.51
N VAL A 139 2.19 6.47 -17.74
CA VAL A 139 2.16 6.55 -16.28
C VAL A 139 3.44 7.16 -15.73
N THR A 140 3.32 8.26 -14.98
CA THR A 140 4.45 8.93 -14.32
C THR A 140 4.39 8.89 -12.79
N ALA A 141 3.38 8.22 -12.21
CA ALA A 141 3.24 8.08 -10.78
C ALA A 141 3.14 6.62 -10.34
N LEU A 142 3.88 6.28 -9.29
CA LEU A 142 3.83 4.96 -8.65
C LEU A 142 3.39 5.10 -7.21
N GLY A 143 2.80 4.04 -6.67
CA GLY A 143 2.41 4.03 -5.28
C GLY A 143 2.22 2.63 -4.74
N GLY A 144 2.04 2.57 -3.44
CA GLY A 144 1.64 1.34 -2.80
C GLY A 144 1.45 1.50 -1.32
N ARG A 145 1.02 0.41 -0.71
CA ARG A 145 0.83 0.31 0.73
C ARG A 145 1.92 -0.54 1.38
N SER A 146 2.53 -0.08 2.48
CA SER A 146 3.45 -0.88 3.29
C SER A 146 4.60 -1.49 2.44
N MET A 147 4.70 -2.81 2.30
CA MET A 147 5.66 -3.47 1.39
C MET A 147 5.52 -2.99 -0.06
N GLY A 148 4.29 -2.71 -0.52
CA GLY A 148 4.02 -2.12 -1.83
C GLY A 148 4.58 -0.71 -1.98
N ALA A 149 4.50 0.12 -0.92
CA ALA A 149 5.10 1.46 -0.90
C ALA A 149 6.62 1.40 -1.09
N ARG A 150 7.27 0.43 -0.42
CA ARG A 150 8.71 0.16 -0.59
C ARG A 150 9.04 -0.27 -2.01
N ALA A 151 8.26 -1.19 -2.59
CA ALA A 151 8.47 -1.64 -3.96
C ALA A 151 8.32 -0.48 -4.94
N ALA A 152 7.26 0.32 -4.81
CA ALA A 152 7.02 1.51 -5.63
C ALA A 152 8.19 2.51 -5.55
N THR A 153 8.72 2.76 -4.35
CA THR A 153 9.84 3.69 -4.15
C THR A 153 11.12 3.20 -4.83
N ILE A 154 11.43 1.91 -4.69
CA ILE A 154 12.61 1.30 -5.34
C ILE A 154 12.44 1.38 -6.87
N THR A 155 11.29 0.98 -7.39
CA THR A 155 10.99 1.07 -8.83
C THR A 155 11.07 2.50 -9.35
N ALA A 156 10.52 3.48 -8.64
CA ALA A 156 10.58 4.89 -9.03
C ALA A 156 12.01 5.43 -9.07
N THR A 157 12.85 5.01 -8.11
CA THR A 157 14.26 5.42 -8.08
C THR A 157 15.05 4.81 -9.24
N GLU A 158 14.74 3.57 -9.62
CA GLU A 158 15.37 2.88 -10.75
C GLU A 158 14.88 3.37 -12.13
N HIS A 159 13.71 3.99 -12.19
CA HIS A 159 13.09 4.54 -13.40
C HIS A 159 12.83 6.06 -13.26
N ALA A 160 13.81 6.75 -12.67
CA ALA A 160 13.67 8.16 -12.34
C ALA A 160 13.57 9.07 -13.57
N ASP A 161 13.95 8.59 -14.75
CA ASP A 161 13.77 9.27 -16.03
C ASP A 161 12.30 9.38 -16.47
N ILE A 162 11.43 8.52 -15.93
CA ILE A 162 10.00 8.44 -16.30
C ILE A 162 9.11 8.89 -15.13
N ILE A 163 9.46 8.50 -13.91
CA ILE A 163 8.63 8.72 -12.73
C ILE A 163 8.85 10.13 -12.18
N GLN A 164 7.74 10.80 -11.87
CA GLN A 164 7.71 12.16 -11.32
C GLN A 164 7.08 12.21 -9.93
N CYS A 165 6.27 11.21 -9.55
CA CYS A 165 5.52 11.25 -8.30
C CYS A 165 5.42 9.88 -7.61
N LEU A 166 5.41 9.90 -6.27
CA LEU A 166 5.20 8.74 -5.41
C LEU A 166 4.04 8.94 -4.44
N VAL A 167 3.16 7.95 -4.32
CA VAL A 167 2.09 7.90 -3.31
C VAL A 167 2.35 6.73 -2.35
N LEU A 168 2.82 7.06 -1.14
CA LEU A 168 3.31 6.09 -0.16
C LEU A 168 2.35 5.97 1.03
N VAL A 169 1.50 4.95 0.99
CA VAL A 169 0.51 4.68 2.05
C VAL A 169 1.14 3.75 3.09
N SER A 170 1.10 4.14 4.36
CA SER A 170 1.69 3.36 5.47
C SER A 170 3.12 2.91 5.17
N PHE A 171 4.01 3.80 4.71
CA PHE A 171 5.40 3.41 4.43
C PHE A 171 6.07 2.93 5.73
N PRO A 172 6.62 1.70 5.80
CA PRO A 172 7.14 1.18 7.05
C PRO A 172 8.62 1.51 7.20
N LEU A 173 8.95 2.54 7.98
CA LEU A 173 10.33 2.90 8.33
C LEU A 173 11.06 1.78 9.09
N THR A 174 10.34 1.00 9.89
CA THR A 174 10.87 -0.16 10.63
C THR A 174 10.00 -1.39 10.41
N SER A 175 10.51 -2.57 10.76
CA SER A 175 9.67 -3.78 10.79
C SER A 175 8.70 -3.75 11.98
N GLU A 176 7.63 -4.53 11.92
CA GLU A 176 6.67 -4.65 13.04
C GLU A 176 7.34 -5.15 14.32
N ARG A 177 8.39 -5.97 14.18
CA ARG A 177 9.21 -6.48 15.29
C ARG A 177 10.36 -5.54 15.68
N GLY A 178 10.40 -4.33 15.12
CA GLY A 178 11.58 -3.45 15.19
C GLY A 178 12.69 -3.90 14.24
N GLY A 179 13.89 -3.35 14.41
CA GLY A 179 15.06 -3.63 13.57
C GLY A 179 15.46 -2.45 12.69
N ASP A 180 16.28 -2.73 11.68
CA ASP A 180 16.96 -1.71 10.90
C ASP A 180 16.00 -0.70 10.25
N SER A 181 16.43 0.56 10.26
CA SER A 181 15.75 1.64 9.57
C SER A 181 15.76 1.37 8.07
N ARG A 182 14.65 1.72 7.41
CA ARG A 182 14.49 1.66 5.95
C ARG A 182 14.48 3.04 5.33
N GLU A 183 15.00 4.04 6.05
CA GLU A 183 15.08 5.42 5.59
C GLU A 183 15.88 5.59 4.31
N ASP A 184 16.91 4.77 4.07
CA ASP A 184 17.73 4.86 2.85
C ASP A 184 16.90 4.70 1.57
N ILE A 185 15.81 3.92 1.63
CA ILE A 185 14.87 3.79 0.50
C ILE A 185 14.25 5.16 0.16
N LEU A 186 13.98 6.00 1.17
CA LEU A 186 13.41 7.34 0.99
C LEU A 186 14.49 8.39 0.69
N LEU A 187 15.66 8.28 1.31
CA LEU A 187 16.77 9.24 1.14
C LEU A 187 17.41 9.15 -0.24
N ASN A 188 17.31 7.98 -0.90
CA ASN A 188 17.80 7.78 -2.25
C ASN A 188 16.83 8.27 -3.34
N ILE A 189 15.63 8.75 -2.99
CA ILE A 189 14.68 9.31 -3.96
C ILE A 189 15.29 10.59 -4.57
N PRO A 190 15.39 10.67 -5.91
CA PRO A 190 15.85 11.87 -6.63
C PRO A 190 15.01 13.12 -6.31
N GLU A 191 15.66 14.28 -6.39
CA GLU A 191 15.06 15.58 -6.05
C GLU A 191 13.80 15.92 -6.86
N HIS A 192 13.75 15.51 -8.13
CA HIS A 192 12.63 15.81 -9.04
C HIS A 192 11.41 14.89 -8.85
N ILE A 193 11.49 13.88 -7.99
CA ILE A 193 10.35 12.99 -7.69
C ILE A 193 9.64 13.51 -6.44
N ASP A 194 8.41 13.96 -6.61
CA ASP A 194 7.58 14.42 -5.50
C ASP A 194 6.95 13.25 -4.74
N VAL A 195 6.87 13.36 -3.41
CA VAL A 195 6.43 12.26 -2.55
C VAL A 195 5.26 12.66 -1.65
N LEU A 196 4.13 11.97 -1.78
CA LEU A 196 3.02 12.05 -0.82
C LEU A 196 3.07 10.87 0.15
N PHE A 197 3.21 11.16 1.43
CA PHE A 197 2.98 10.19 2.49
C PHE A 197 1.51 10.23 2.94
N VAL A 198 0.86 9.07 3.01
CA VAL A 198 -0.42 8.91 3.70
C VAL A 198 -0.17 7.99 4.90
N ILE A 199 -0.24 8.55 6.10
CA ILE A 199 0.25 7.87 7.30
C ILE A 199 -0.67 8.07 8.49
N GLY A 200 -0.88 7.00 9.26
CA GLY A 200 -1.63 7.07 10.51
C GLY A 200 -0.75 7.54 11.66
N ASP A 201 -1.28 8.38 12.55
CA ASP A 201 -0.53 8.80 13.75
C ASP A 201 -0.34 7.67 14.78
N GLY A 202 -1.12 6.60 14.67
CA GLY A 202 -1.01 5.35 15.42
C GLY A 202 -0.14 4.29 14.75
N ASP A 203 0.51 4.59 13.62
CA ASP A 203 1.38 3.63 12.93
C ASP A 203 2.68 3.36 13.70
N LYS A 204 2.82 2.12 14.19
CA LYS A 204 3.99 1.65 14.95
C LYS A 204 5.21 1.34 14.09
N MET A 205 5.02 1.14 12.80
CA MET A 205 6.11 0.88 11.84
C MET A 205 6.65 2.18 11.24
N CYS A 206 5.97 3.32 11.47
CA CYS A 206 6.36 4.62 10.96
C CYS A 206 5.86 5.74 11.88
N HIS A 207 6.55 5.92 13.01
CA HIS A 207 6.25 7.01 13.93
C HIS A 207 6.43 8.39 13.24
N LEU A 208 5.45 9.27 13.39
CA LEU A 208 5.44 10.59 12.74
C LEU A 208 6.69 11.42 13.02
N GLY A 209 7.23 11.38 14.24
CA GLY A 209 8.46 12.08 14.59
C GLY A 209 9.67 11.57 13.80
N ASN A 210 9.74 10.27 13.52
CA ASN A 210 10.82 9.67 12.72
C ASN A 210 10.63 10.04 11.25
N LEU A 211 9.41 9.92 10.73
CA LEU A 211 9.09 10.31 9.35
C LEU A 211 9.42 11.78 9.10
N ARG A 212 9.08 12.68 10.04
CA ARG A 212 9.42 14.10 9.95
C ARG A 212 10.93 14.32 9.81
N ARG A 213 11.75 13.63 10.61
CA ARG A 213 13.22 13.73 10.51
C ARG A 213 13.76 13.18 9.20
N VAL A 214 13.18 12.10 8.67
CA VAL A 214 13.56 11.56 7.37
C VAL A 214 13.19 12.53 6.25
N ARG A 215 11.95 13.07 6.25
CA ARG A 215 11.48 14.06 5.26
C ARG A 215 12.36 15.30 5.20
N GLN A 216 12.88 15.77 6.33
CA GLN A 216 13.82 16.90 6.38
C GLN A 216 15.20 16.60 5.76
N ARG A 217 15.55 15.32 5.61
CA ARG A 217 16.82 14.86 5.01
C ARG A 217 16.66 14.39 3.57
N MET A 218 15.42 14.21 3.09
CA MET A 218 15.15 13.82 1.70
C MET A 218 15.54 14.96 0.76
N LYS A 219 16.02 14.58 -0.43
CA LYS A 219 16.21 15.53 -1.54
C LYS A 219 14.88 15.83 -2.22
N ALA A 220 14.07 14.79 -2.41
CA ALA A 220 12.71 14.88 -2.92
C ALA A 220 11.83 15.77 -2.04
N THR A 221 11.03 16.64 -2.66
CA THR A 221 9.98 17.38 -1.97
C THR A 221 8.92 16.40 -1.48
N SER A 222 8.44 16.61 -0.24
CA SER A 222 7.49 15.68 0.37
C SER A 222 6.33 16.35 1.09
N TRP A 223 5.15 15.75 0.90
CA TRP A 223 3.88 16.07 1.52
C TRP A 223 3.46 14.96 2.47
N SER A 224 2.63 15.28 3.46
CA SER A 224 2.05 14.29 4.37
C SER A 224 0.58 14.55 4.63
N VAL A 225 -0.23 13.52 4.43
CA VAL A 225 -1.59 13.42 4.95
C VAL A 225 -1.53 12.54 6.19
N VAL A 226 -1.77 13.13 7.35
CA VAL A 226 -1.82 12.43 8.64
C VAL A 226 -3.26 12.00 8.92
N VAL A 227 -3.47 10.70 9.07
CA VAL A 227 -4.77 10.09 9.33
C VAL A 227 -4.91 9.87 10.83
N GLU A 228 -5.72 10.69 11.49
CA GLU A 228 -5.85 10.68 12.94
C GLU A 228 -6.45 9.36 13.44
N GLY A 229 -5.79 8.74 14.41
CA GLY A 229 -6.18 7.49 15.04
C GLY A 229 -5.95 6.24 14.20
N ALA A 230 -5.41 6.36 12.97
CA ALA A 230 -5.18 5.22 12.10
C ALA A 230 -3.90 4.45 12.47
N ASP A 231 -3.98 3.12 12.44
CA ASP A 231 -2.82 2.24 12.58
C ASP A 231 -2.13 1.97 11.22
N HIS A 232 -1.09 1.14 11.23
CA HIS A 232 -0.37 0.74 10.00
C HIS A 232 -1.29 0.15 8.93
N SER A 233 -2.39 -0.47 9.36
CA SER A 233 -3.36 -1.08 8.48
C SER A 233 -4.40 -0.11 7.93
N MET A 234 -4.25 1.21 8.17
CA MET A 234 -5.26 2.23 7.91
C MET A 234 -6.60 1.84 8.55
N SER A 235 -6.55 1.28 9.76
CA SER A 235 -7.73 0.95 10.55
C SER A 235 -7.86 1.90 11.73
N LEU A 236 -9.10 2.17 12.10
CA LEU A 236 -9.47 3.06 13.20
C LEU A 236 -10.10 2.26 14.35
N LYS A 237 -10.20 2.88 15.53
CA LYS A 237 -10.98 2.35 16.65
C LYS A 237 -12.47 2.30 16.31
N ASP A 238 -13.02 3.43 15.83
CA ASP A 238 -14.37 3.47 15.29
C ASP A 238 -14.39 2.84 13.89
N LYS A 239 -14.97 1.64 13.79
CA LYS A 239 -15.00 0.88 12.54
C LYS A 239 -15.90 1.50 11.47
N ARG A 240 -16.85 2.36 11.87
CA ARG A 240 -17.78 3.02 10.95
C ARG A 240 -17.03 3.94 9.96
N GLY A 241 -15.97 4.60 10.42
CA GLY A 241 -15.19 5.53 9.60
C GLY A 241 -14.13 4.90 8.70
N VAL A 242 -13.79 3.62 8.89
CA VAL A 242 -12.60 3.01 8.25
C VAL A 242 -12.67 3.06 6.73
N SER A 243 -13.80 2.65 6.15
CA SER A 243 -13.98 2.63 4.70
C SER A 243 -13.95 4.04 4.09
N ALA A 244 -14.70 4.97 4.69
CA ALA A 244 -14.77 6.37 4.27
C ALA A 244 -13.40 7.06 4.34
N MET A 245 -12.62 6.79 5.38
CA MET A 245 -11.27 7.35 5.56
C MET A 245 -10.27 6.82 4.53
N ARG A 246 -10.32 5.53 4.21
CA ARG A 246 -9.49 4.94 3.15
C ARG A 246 -9.84 5.49 1.79
N ALA A 247 -11.13 5.63 1.48
CA ALA A 247 -11.58 6.26 0.25
C ALA A 247 -11.15 7.74 0.19
N LYS A 248 -11.37 8.51 1.26
CA LYS A 248 -10.98 9.93 1.29
C LYS A 248 -9.48 10.13 1.08
N THR A 249 -8.63 9.29 1.66
CA THR A 249 -7.17 9.39 1.44
C THR A 249 -6.76 9.06 0.00
N GLY A 250 -7.47 8.14 -0.67
CA GLY A 250 -7.34 7.93 -2.12
C GLY A 250 -7.71 9.16 -2.94
N GLN A 251 -8.85 9.78 -2.61
CA GLN A 251 -9.31 11.01 -3.26
C GLN A 251 -8.29 12.15 -3.13
N ILE A 252 -7.81 12.39 -1.90
CA ILE A 252 -6.78 13.42 -1.63
C ILE A 252 -5.50 13.13 -2.42
N ALA A 253 -5.09 11.86 -2.53
CA ALA A 253 -3.88 11.51 -3.28
C ALA A 253 -4.02 11.79 -4.79
N ALA A 254 -5.19 11.59 -5.37
CA ALA A 254 -5.45 11.92 -6.76
C ALA A 254 -5.46 13.44 -6.99
N GLN A 255 -6.12 14.18 -6.09
CA GLN A 255 -6.14 15.66 -6.12
C GLN A 255 -4.74 16.24 -5.97
N TRP A 256 -3.96 15.77 -4.99
CA TRP A 256 -2.57 16.17 -4.78
C TRP A 256 -1.68 15.93 -6.01
N ARG A 257 -1.86 14.78 -6.69
CA ARG A 257 -1.10 14.49 -7.92
C ARG A 257 -1.40 15.51 -9.01
N SER A 258 -2.68 15.85 -9.18
CA SER A 258 -3.12 16.81 -10.20
C SER A 258 -2.70 18.25 -9.87
N GLN A 259 -2.78 18.62 -8.60
CA GLN A 259 -2.47 19.95 -8.12
C GLN A 259 -1.99 19.87 -6.67
N ARG A 260 -0.78 20.36 -6.42
CA ARG A 260 -0.19 20.44 -5.08
C ARG A 260 0.32 21.85 -4.82
N ASP A 261 0.30 22.21 -3.55
CA ASP A 261 0.87 23.46 -3.06
C ASP A 261 2.29 23.19 -2.54
N ASP A 262 3.29 23.82 -3.15
CA ASP A 262 4.70 23.68 -2.77
C ASP A 262 5.00 24.29 -1.39
N ASN A 263 4.16 25.20 -0.90
CA ASN A 263 4.36 25.90 0.38
C ASN A 263 3.69 25.19 1.56
N ASN A 264 2.65 24.42 1.29
CA ASN A 264 1.81 23.78 2.31
C ASN A 264 1.82 22.27 2.10
N ASN A 265 2.50 21.56 3.00
CA ASN A 265 2.88 20.16 2.79
C ASN A 265 2.39 19.21 3.88
N GLU A 266 1.52 19.66 4.79
CA GLU A 266 0.86 18.79 5.77
C GLU A 266 -0.64 19.06 5.84
N ALA A 267 -1.43 17.98 5.81
CA ALA A 267 -2.87 17.99 6.08
C ALA A 267 -3.22 16.89 7.08
N ILE A 268 -4.29 17.08 7.84
CA ILE A 268 -4.84 16.10 8.77
C ILE A 268 -6.20 15.64 8.25
N VAL A 269 -6.45 14.33 8.31
CA VAL A 269 -7.74 13.72 8.01
C VAL A 269 -8.23 13.02 9.27
N SER A 270 -9.44 13.34 9.70
CA SER A 270 -10.05 12.82 10.94
C SER A 270 -11.46 12.28 10.66
N TRP A 271 -11.90 11.35 11.50
CA TRP A 271 -13.25 10.83 11.48
C TRP A 271 -14.08 11.47 12.58
N ASN A 272 -15.17 12.13 12.21
CA ASN A 272 -16.14 12.66 13.17
C ASN A 272 -17.22 11.59 13.45
N GLY A 273 -17.15 10.99 14.63
CA GLY A 273 -18.06 9.91 15.03
C GLY A 273 -19.49 10.35 15.34
N GLU A 274 -19.74 11.66 15.49
CA GLU A 274 -21.08 12.23 15.73
C GLU A 274 -21.79 12.49 14.40
N THR A 275 -21.11 13.13 13.44
CA THR A 275 -21.68 13.41 12.12
C THR A 275 -21.55 12.25 11.14
N SER A 276 -20.69 11.28 11.45
CA SER A 276 -20.33 10.18 10.54
C SER A 276 -19.69 10.68 9.24
N GLU A 277 -18.89 11.73 9.33
CA GLU A 277 -18.20 12.36 8.21
C GLU A 277 -16.68 12.32 8.37
N VAL A 278 -15.99 12.38 7.23
CA VAL A 278 -14.54 12.56 7.19
C VAL A 278 -14.22 14.05 7.05
N GLU A 279 -13.46 14.57 8.00
CA GLU A 279 -13.00 15.95 8.01
C GLU A 279 -11.57 16.01 7.48
N VAL A 280 -11.27 17.03 6.68
CA VAL A 280 -9.94 17.28 6.11
C VAL A 280 -9.54 18.69 6.47
N SER A 281 -8.39 18.87 7.11
CA SER A 281 -7.85 20.20 7.37
C SER A 281 -7.35 20.85 6.09
N ASP A 282 -7.26 22.17 6.08
CA ASP A 282 -6.44 22.87 5.08
C ASP A 282 -5.00 22.33 5.08
N TRP A 283 -4.36 22.36 3.92
CA TRP A 283 -2.92 22.13 3.82
C TRP A 283 -2.18 23.28 4.51
N ARG A 284 -1.17 22.94 5.31
CA ARG A 284 -0.37 23.92 6.08
C ARG A 284 1.11 23.70 5.87
N ARG A 285 1.88 24.79 6.02
CA ARG A 285 3.33 24.76 6.10
C ARG A 285 3.73 24.08 7.42
N GLY A 286 4.54 23.02 7.37
CA GLY A 286 4.80 22.17 8.54
C GLY A 286 5.56 22.86 9.69
N PRO A 287 5.67 22.22 10.89
CA PRO A 287 4.88 21.12 11.39
C PRO A 287 3.96 21.53 12.55
N ILE A 288 2.77 20.93 12.63
CA ILE A 288 1.86 21.04 13.79
C ILE A 288 2.53 20.41 15.03
N GLN A 289 2.62 21.18 16.13
CA GLN A 289 2.81 20.62 17.47
C GLN A 289 1.57 19.80 17.80
N SER A 290 1.74 18.49 18.05
CA SER A 290 0.63 17.65 18.49
C SER A 290 0.00 18.26 19.74
N ARG A 291 -1.34 18.29 19.79
CA ARG A 291 -2.13 18.76 20.95
C ARG A 291 -1.76 18.04 22.27
N ALA A 292 -1.03 16.93 22.19
CA ALA A 292 -0.49 16.17 23.31
C ALA A 292 0.71 16.83 24.05
N SER A 293 1.21 17.99 23.60
CA SER A 293 2.41 18.64 24.18
C SER A 293 2.16 19.95 24.95
N ARG A 294 0.90 20.36 25.19
CA ARG A 294 0.58 21.53 26.02
C ARG A 294 0.82 21.34 27.54
N GLY A 295 1.63 20.36 27.95
CA GLY A 295 1.89 20.04 29.36
C GLY A 295 3.35 20.05 29.80
N ALA A 296 4.33 20.25 28.91
CA ALA A 296 5.74 20.25 29.28
C ALA A 296 6.35 21.65 29.13
N SER A 297 6.28 22.42 30.21
CA SER A 297 6.95 23.71 30.35
C SER A 297 8.47 23.54 30.47
N ASP A 298 9.19 24.09 29.49
CA ASP A 298 10.43 24.86 29.55
C ASP A 298 11.26 24.88 30.87
N LYS A 299 11.73 23.71 31.35
CA LYS A 299 12.72 23.64 32.45
C LYS A 299 13.94 22.75 32.26
N ASP A 300 14.03 21.90 31.24
CA ASP A 300 15.15 20.98 31.08
C ASP A 300 16.03 21.30 29.86
N ARG A 301 16.60 22.50 29.85
CA ARG A 301 17.73 22.87 28.97
C ARG A 301 18.86 23.49 29.77
N GLN A 302 19.49 22.68 30.61
CA GLN A 302 20.84 22.90 31.11
C GLN A 302 21.31 21.59 31.73
N ASP A 303 21.99 20.76 30.92
CA ASP A 303 23.09 19.88 31.33
C ASP A 303 23.48 18.97 30.14
N GLU A 304 24.26 19.52 29.21
CA GLU A 304 25.12 18.68 28.37
C GLU A 304 26.51 18.56 29.03
N PRO A 305 27.01 17.35 29.30
CA PRO A 305 28.33 17.19 29.90
C PRO A 305 29.44 17.42 28.86
N GLN A 306 30.34 18.37 29.14
CA GLN A 306 31.55 18.62 28.33
C GLN A 306 32.54 17.44 28.39
N PRO A 307 33.30 17.18 27.31
CA PRO A 307 34.32 16.14 27.28
C PRO A 307 35.57 16.52 28.11
N PRO A 308 36.29 15.54 28.69
CA PRO A 308 37.39 15.83 29.62
C PRO A 308 38.64 16.38 28.91
N ARG A 309 39.22 17.44 29.49
CA ARG A 309 40.47 18.07 29.03
C ARG A 309 41.69 17.19 29.28
N LYS A 310 42.54 17.01 28.25
CA LYS A 310 43.84 16.32 28.32
C LYS A 310 44.79 17.03 29.30
N ARG A 311 45.30 16.30 30.31
CA ARG A 311 46.35 16.76 31.23
C ARG A 311 47.70 16.83 30.52
N GLN A 312 48.28 18.02 30.42
CA GLN A 312 49.69 18.22 30.08
C GLN A 312 50.58 17.84 31.28
N ARG A 313 51.60 17.01 31.03
CA ARG A 313 52.66 16.69 32.00
C ARG A 313 53.56 17.92 32.19
N LYS A 314 53.75 18.37 33.43
CA LYS A 314 54.89 19.22 33.82
C LYS A 314 55.93 18.34 34.53
N LYS A 315 57.17 18.36 34.02
CA LYS A 315 58.38 17.90 34.73
C LYS A 315 58.70 18.91 35.86
N PRO A 316 59.31 18.43 36.95
CA PRO A 316 60.77 18.47 37.05
C PRO A 316 61.39 17.08 36.93
#